data_AF-H8L2N7-F1
#
_entry.id   AF-H8L2N7-F1
#
_cell.length_a   1.000
_cell.length_b   1.000
_cell.length_c   1.000
_cell.angle_alpha   90.00
_cell.angle_beta   90.00
_cell.angle_gamma   90.00
#
_symmetry.space_group_name_H-M   'P 1'
#
loop_
_entity.id
_entity.type
_entity.pdbx_description
1 polymer ?
#
loop_
_entity_poly.entity_id
_entity_poly.type
_entity_poly.pdbx_seq_one_letter_code
_entity_poly.pdbx_strand_id
1 'polypeptide(L)'
;MLPVIALVGRPNVGKSTLFNVLTRSRDALVADLPGVTRDRHYGVCRLDAARPLMVIDTGGLSGSEDGLDGLSARQVRLAIEESQVVVFVVDARDGLLPQDRTIISELRRSGKPLIVGVNKTDGLDLDTVMAEFSAFGVAATVPLAAAHGRGSDLLLADVFPLLPADAYADDGGEEIADPGIRVAIVGRPNAGKSTLVNRLLGEDRLIVSDVAGTTRDPIKVTLERDGKQFTLIDTAGVRRRSKVEDAVEKFSVIKTLQSIEAAQVVVMLVDARENLADQDLTLIGHTVEQGRALVIALNKWDGMDAYQRDQCQQALARRLAFVDWAKIVFISALHGSGMRELMRAVVQAHAAATKELNTSELTRALEKAYESYQPPLVRGHAPKLRFAHPGGLNPPTIVLHGTRTKHIAPSYRRYLENFFRARFKLQGTPVRIDFRESDNPYAGKKNVLTEGQMRKRQRMIRELKKRKR
;
A
#
# COMPACT_ATOMS: atom_id res chain seq x y z
N MET A 1 4.46 -12.75 -8.13
CA MET A 1 4.14 -11.29 -8.00
C MET A 1 2.64 -11.14 -7.89
N LEU A 2 2.13 -10.06 -7.26
CA LEU A 2 0.69 -9.88 -7.22
C LEU A 2 0.12 -9.70 -8.64
N PRO A 3 -0.97 -10.41 -8.98
CA PRO A 3 -1.72 -10.15 -10.19
C PRO A 3 -2.39 -8.78 -10.12
N VAL A 4 -2.68 -8.22 -11.28
CA VAL A 4 -3.08 -6.83 -11.50
C VAL A 4 -4.37 -6.82 -12.28
N ILE A 5 -5.35 -6.05 -11.83
CA ILE A 5 -6.61 -5.80 -12.54
C ILE A 5 -6.78 -4.32 -12.84
N ALA A 6 -7.38 -4.00 -13.98
CA ALA A 6 -7.69 -2.63 -14.37
C ALA A 6 -9.21 -2.39 -14.35
N LEU A 7 -9.65 -1.34 -13.64
CA LEU A 7 -11.02 -0.86 -13.67
C LEU A 7 -11.15 0.17 -14.79
N VAL A 8 -11.95 -0.13 -15.81
CA VAL A 8 -12.13 0.72 -17.01
C VAL A 8 -13.61 1.02 -17.19
N GLY A 9 -13.95 2.20 -17.71
CA GLY A 9 -15.34 2.60 -17.95
C GLY A 9 -15.51 4.11 -18.03
N ARG A 10 -16.70 4.55 -18.48
CA ARG A 10 -17.05 5.98 -18.58
C ARG A 10 -16.88 6.74 -17.25
N PRO A 11 -16.82 8.07 -17.26
CA PRO A 11 -16.91 8.87 -16.04
C PRO A 11 -18.17 8.54 -15.24
N ASN A 12 -18.11 8.72 -13.92
CA ASN A 12 -19.27 8.65 -13.02
C ASN A 12 -20.00 7.30 -12.89
N VAL A 13 -19.55 6.24 -13.57
CA VAL A 13 -20.08 4.86 -13.39
C VAL A 13 -19.71 4.22 -12.04
N GLY A 14 -18.85 4.88 -11.25
CA GLY A 14 -18.49 4.45 -9.88
C GLY A 14 -17.22 3.60 -9.78
N LYS A 15 -16.29 3.70 -10.74
CA LYS A 15 -14.97 3.03 -10.69
C LYS A 15 -14.18 3.34 -9.42
N SER A 16 -14.03 4.61 -9.07
CA SER A 16 -13.28 5.01 -7.87
C SER A 16 -13.96 4.57 -6.57
N THR A 17 -15.30 4.46 -6.57
CA THR A 17 -16.04 3.87 -5.45
C THR A 17 -15.73 2.37 -5.33
N LEU A 18 -15.75 1.63 -6.44
CA LEU A 18 -15.39 0.22 -6.47
C LEU A 18 -13.92 0.00 -6.06
N PHE A 19 -13.01 0.83 -6.56
CA PHE A 19 -11.60 0.83 -6.17
C PHE A 19 -11.45 0.91 -4.64
N ASN A 20 -12.07 1.92 -4.01
CA ASN A 20 -12.02 2.12 -2.56
C ASN A 20 -12.59 0.95 -1.76
N VAL A 21 -13.65 0.30 -2.27
CA VAL A 21 -14.22 -0.90 -1.66
C VAL A 21 -13.22 -2.05 -1.71
N LEU A 22 -12.59 -2.28 -2.87
CA LEU A 22 -11.65 -3.37 -3.07
C LEU A 22 -10.37 -3.19 -2.24
N THR A 23 -9.83 -1.97 -2.18
CA THR A 23 -8.57 -1.67 -1.49
C THR A 23 -8.74 -1.40 0.01
N ARG A 24 -10.00 -1.30 0.49
CA ARG A 24 -10.36 -0.90 1.87
C ARG A 24 -9.76 0.44 2.32
N SER A 25 -9.27 1.26 1.38
CA SER A 25 -8.71 2.58 1.65
C SER A 25 -9.83 3.61 1.56
N ARG A 26 -10.16 4.27 2.67
CA ARG A 26 -11.00 5.49 2.63
C ARG A 26 -10.28 6.69 2.03
N ASP A 27 -8.96 6.58 1.86
CA ASP A 27 -8.12 7.53 1.17
C ASP A 27 -7.43 6.80 0.02
N ALA A 28 -8.01 6.87 -1.19
CA ALA A 28 -7.27 6.53 -2.40
C ALA A 28 -6.04 7.45 -2.45
N LEU A 29 -4.86 6.89 -2.26
CA LEU A 29 -3.64 7.63 -2.56
C LEU A 29 -3.50 7.69 -4.08
N VAL A 30 -3.69 8.90 -4.60
CA VAL A 30 -3.24 9.30 -5.93
C VAL A 30 -1.72 9.16 -5.92
N ALA A 31 -1.20 8.18 -6.64
CA ALA A 31 0.24 8.03 -6.74
C ALA A 31 0.77 8.99 -7.81
N ASP A 32 1.12 10.22 -7.41
CA ASP A 32 1.77 11.21 -8.29
C ASP A 32 3.20 10.77 -8.64
N LEU A 33 3.34 9.88 -9.62
CA LEU A 33 4.61 9.42 -10.17
C LEU A 33 4.78 9.98 -11.60
N PRO A 34 5.82 10.75 -11.97
CA PRO A 34 6.12 11.11 -13.35
C PRO A 34 6.17 9.88 -14.26
N GLY A 35 5.45 9.97 -15.38
CA GLY A 35 5.05 8.83 -16.24
C GLY A 35 3.62 8.34 -15.97
N VAL A 36 3.02 8.80 -14.87
CA VAL A 36 1.62 8.62 -14.50
C VAL A 36 0.95 9.98 -14.49
N THR A 37 -0.10 10.12 -15.28
CA THR A 37 -1.04 11.23 -15.13
C THR A 37 -1.82 11.06 -13.83
N ARG A 38 -2.17 12.20 -13.24
CA ARG A 38 -2.88 12.40 -11.96
C ARG A 38 -4.19 11.59 -11.81
N ASP A 39 -4.65 10.96 -12.87
CA ASP A 39 -5.95 10.28 -12.97
C ASP A 39 -5.90 8.78 -12.63
N ARG A 40 -4.72 8.20 -12.30
CA ARG A 40 -4.58 6.77 -11.97
C ARG A 40 -4.37 6.51 -10.48
N HIS A 41 -5.26 5.71 -9.89
CA HIS A 41 -5.09 5.23 -8.51
C HIS A 41 -4.62 3.77 -8.52
N TYR A 42 -3.65 3.47 -7.67
CA TYR A 42 -3.12 2.12 -7.47
C TYR A 42 -3.37 1.70 -6.03
N GLY A 43 -3.83 0.47 -5.85
CA GLY A 43 -4.03 -0.06 -4.51
C GLY A 43 -4.05 -1.57 -4.49
N VAL A 44 -3.84 -2.14 -3.31
CA VAL A 44 -3.85 -3.60 -3.13
C VAL A 44 -5.20 -4.02 -2.53
N CYS A 45 -5.93 -4.85 -3.25
CA CYS A 45 -7.11 -5.53 -2.76
C CYS A 45 -6.70 -6.70 -1.86
N ARG A 46 -7.22 -6.71 -0.62
CA ARG A 46 -7.01 -7.78 0.37
C ARG A 46 -8.34 -8.27 0.94
N LEU A 47 -9.39 -8.29 0.11
CA LEU A 47 -10.69 -8.82 0.51
C LEU A 47 -10.61 -10.33 0.75
N ASP A 48 -9.89 -11.05 -0.11
CA ASP A 48 -9.38 -12.40 0.15
C ASP A 48 -7.91 -12.27 0.63
N ALA A 49 -7.67 -12.66 1.89
CA ALA A 49 -6.33 -12.54 2.50
C ALA A 49 -5.32 -13.51 1.89
N ALA A 50 -5.78 -14.66 1.36
CA ALA A 50 -4.92 -15.66 0.75
C ALA A 50 -4.54 -15.28 -0.69
N ARG A 51 -5.37 -14.47 -1.36
CA ARG A 51 -5.19 -14.10 -2.76
C ARG A 51 -5.23 -12.58 -2.98
N PRO A 52 -4.24 -11.82 -2.48
CA PRO A 52 -4.18 -10.38 -2.71
C PRO A 52 -3.94 -10.05 -4.20
N LEU A 53 -4.47 -8.93 -4.66
CA LEU A 53 -4.25 -8.46 -6.04
C LEU A 53 -4.10 -6.94 -6.08
N MET A 54 -3.42 -6.43 -7.10
CA MET A 54 -3.29 -5.00 -7.36
C MET A 54 -4.46 -4.52 -8.23
N VAL A 55 -5.05 -3.40 -7.88
CA VAL A 55 -6.14 -2.73 -8.61
C VAL A 55 -5.62 -1.42 -9.16
N ILE A 56 -5.93 -1.16 -10.42
CA ILE A 56 -5.68 0.12 -11.09
C ILE A 56 -7.04 0.75 -11.41
N ASP A 57 -7.29 1.96 -10.91
CA ASP A 57 -8.38 2.81 -11.41
C ASP A 57 -7.82 3.70 -12.51
N THR A 58 -8.37 3.62 -13.73
CA THR A 58 -7.88 4.40 -14.86
C THR A 58 -8.38 5.84 -14.90
N GLY A 59 -9.13 6.28 -13.89
CA GLY A 59 -9.85 7.55 -13.93
C GLY A 59 -11.04 7.47 -14.88
N GLY A 60 -12.01 8.40 -14.74
CA GLY A 60 -13.05 8.55 -15.75
C GLY A 60 -12.45 8.82 -17.12
N LEU A 61 -12.97 8.19 -18.18
CA LEU A 61 -12.75 8.65 -19.56
C LEU A 61 -13.35 10.06 -19.71
N SER A 62 -12.70 11.09 -19.17
CA SER A 62 -13.11 12.48 -19.33
C SER A 62 -12.89 12.85 -20.79
N GLY A 63 -13.97 12.75 -21.56
CA GLY A 63 -14.09 13.52 -22.79
C GLY A 63 -14.24 14.99 -22.42
N SER A 64 -13.17 15.77 -22.65
CA SER A 64 -13.38 17.02 -23.35
C SER A 64 -13.97 16.69 -24.74
N GLU A 65 -14.80 17.56 -25.28
CA GLU A 65 -15.71 17.33 -26.42
C GLU A 65 -15.07 16.88 -27.75
N ASP A 66 -13.77 16.62 -27.78
CA ASP A 66 -13.04 16.00 -28.88
C ASP A 66 -12.72 14.54 -28.52
N GLY A 67 -13.38 13.61 -29.22
CA GLY A 67 -13.38 12.19 -28.88
C GLY A 67 -11.98 11.58 -28.70
N LEU A 68 -11.79 10.75 -27.67
CA LEU A 68 -10.58 9.93 -27.41
C LEU A 68 -9.25 10.59 -27.84
N ASP A 69 -9.07 11.87 -27.53
CA ASP A 69 -7.82 12.54 -27.83
C ASP A 69 -6.66 11.86 -27.07
N GLY A 70 -5.60 11.61 -27.82
CA GLY A 70 -4.66 10.50 -27.64
C GLY A 70 -3.90 10.38 -26.31
N LEU A 71 -4.09 11.26 -25.34
CA LEU A 71 -3.49 11.16 -23.99
C LEU A 71 -4.30 10.25 -23.06
N SER A 72 -5.63 10.39 -23.01
CA SER A 72 -6.50 9.53 -22.17
C SER A 72 -6.61 8.11 -22.72
N ALA A 73 -6.67 7.96 -24.05
CA ALA A 73 -6.68 6.66 -24.73
C ALA A 73 -5.36 5.88 -24.52
N ARG A 74 -4.21 6.56 -24.57
CA ARG A 74 -2.90 5.94 -24.30
C ARG A 74 -2.78 5.43 -22.87
N GLN A 75 -3.39 6.11 -21.90
CA GLN A 75 -3.34 5.72 -20.49
C GLN A 75 -4.20 4.50 -20.19
N VAL A 76 -5.42 4.46 -20.72
CA VAL A 76 -6.29 3.28 -20.63
C VAL A 76 -5.62 2.09 -21.31
N ARG A 77 -5.00 2.28 -22.49
CA ARG A 77 -4.22 1.23 -23.15
C ARG A 77 -3.06 0.74 -22.28
N LEU A 78 -2.31 1.61 -21.63
CA LEU A 78 -1.22 1.21 -20.73
C LEU A 78 -1.74 0.40 -19.53
N ALA A 79 -2.80 0.86 -18.87
CA ALA A 79 -3.39 0.11 -17.75
C ALA A 79 -3.95 -1.25 -18.18
N ILE A 80 -4.54 -1.31 -19.37
CA ILE A 80 -4.94 -2.58 -20.00
C ILE A 80 -3.70 -3.42 -20.23
N GLU A 81 -2.66 -2.93 -20.92
CA GLU A 81 -1.40 -3.64 -21.20
C GLU A 81 -0.72 -4.20 -19.94
N GLU A 82 -0.80 -3.51 -18.81
CA GLU A 82 -0.17 -3.91 -17.55
C GLU A 82 -1.02 -4.87 -16.69
N SER A 83 -2.34 -4.93 -16.89
CA SER A 83 -3.26 -5.81 -16.12
C SER A 83 -3.36 -7.22 -16.69
N GLN A 84 -3.70 -8.21 -15.86
CA GLN A 84 -4.04 -9.57 -16.31
C GLN A 84 -5.52 -9.68 -16.66
N VAL A 85 -6.39 -8.95 -15.96
CA VAL A 85 -7.85 -8.93 -16.16
C VAL A 85 -8.35 -7.50 -16.22
N VAL A 86 -9.28 -7.23 -17.12
CA VAL A 86 -9.96 -5.93 -17.22
C VAL A 86 -11.38 -6.06 -16.67
N VAL A 87 -11.75 -5.18 -15.75
CA VAL A 87 -13.11 -5.03 -15.24
C VAL A 87 -13.72 -3.79 -15.87
N PHE A 88 -14.66 -3.99 -16.79
CA PHE A 88 -15.40 -2.92 -17.44
C PHE A 88 -16.62 -2.55 -16.59
N VAL A 89 -16.58 -1.39 -15.96
CA VAL A 89 -17.63 -0.90 -15.06
C VAL A 89 -18.61 -0.03 -15.84
N VAL A 90 -19.89 -0.39 -15.76
CA VAL A 90 -21.02 0.35 -16.36
C VAL A 90 -22.02 0.74 -15.28
N ASP A 91 -22.92 1.68 -15.59
CA ASP A 91 -23.94 2.16 -14.67
C ASP A 91 -25.31 1.55 -15.01
N ALA A 92 -25.90 0.83 -14.06
CA ALA A 92 -27.22 0.21 -14.19
C ALA A 92 -28.35 1.22 -14.39
N ARG A 93 -28.19 2.46 -13.91
CA ARG A 93 -29.23 3.50 -13.96
C ARG A 93 -29.23 4.24 -15.30
N ASP A 94 -28.05 4.39 -15.89
CA ASP A 94 -27.91 5.00 -17.22
C ASP A 94 -28.32 4.02 -18.33
N GLY A 95 -28.31 2.71 -18.04
CA GLY A 95 -28.47 1.67 -19.04
C GLY A 95 -27.30 1.61 -20.03
N LEU A 96 -27.54 0.99 -21.17
CA LEU A 96 -26.55 0.77 -22.21
C LEU A 96 -26.34 2.03 -23.09
N LEU A 97 -25.24 2.75 -22.91
CA LEU A 97 -24.94 3.92 -23.75
C LEU A 97 -24.08 3.59 -24.99
N PRO A 98 -24.15 4.39 -26.08
CA PRO A 98 -23.32 4.19 -27.28
C PRO A 98 -21.82 4.19 -27.00
N GLN A 99 -21.38 5.04 -26.08
CA GLN A 99 -19.98 5.12 -25.64
C GLN A 99 -19.49 3.80 -25.01
N ASP A 100 -20.36 3.08 -24.28
CA ASP A 100 -20.02 1.79 -23.68
C ASP A 100 -19.76 0.72 -24.76
N ARG A 101 -20.50 0.78 -25.88
CA ARG A 101 -20.26 -0.10 -27.04
C ARG A 101 -18.92 0.17 -27.71
N THR A 102 -18.49 1.42 -27.78
CA THR A 102 -17.17 1.79 -28.30
C THR A 102 -16.06 1.26 -27.39
N ILE A 103 -16.17 1.51 -26.08
CA ILE A 103 -15.17 1.09 -25.09
C ILE A 103 -15.03 -0.44 -25.09
N ILE A 104 -16.13 -1.18 -25.02
CA ILE A 104 -16.05 -2.65 -24.97
C ILE A 104 -15.46 -3.25 -26.26
N SER A 105 -15.70 -2.61 -27.42
CA SER A 105 -15.09 -3.01 -28.69
C SER A 105 -13.55 -2.84 -28.65
N GLU A 106 -13.06 -1.76 -28.05
CA GLU A 106 -11.62 -1.57 -27.83
C GLU A 106 -11.05 -2.57 -26.81
N LEU A 107 -11.75 -2.81 -25.70
CA LEU A 107 -11.32 -3.76 -24.68
C LEU A 107 -11.18 -5.18 -25.25
N ARG A 108 -12.11 -5.61 -26.11
CA ARG A 108 -12.04 -6.91 -26.78
C ARG A 108 -10.80 -7.05 -27.67
N ARG A 109 -10.39 -5.98 -28.37
CA ARG A 109 -9.17 -6.00 -29.21
C ARG A 109 -7.89 -6.17 -28.40
N SER A 110 -7.91 -5.89 -27.09
CA SER A 110 -6.75 -6.10 -26.22
C SER A 110 -6.42 -7.58 -25.98
N GLY A 111 -7.37 -8.49 -26.25
CA GLY A 111 -7.22 -9.93 -26.03
C GLY A 111 -7.15 -10.36 -24.56
N LYS A 112 -7.39 -9.44 -23.62
CA LYS A 112 -7.37 -9.74 -22.18
C LYS A 112 -8.71 -10.27 -21.69
N PRO A 113 -8.72 -11.17 -20.70
CA PRO A 113 -9.95 -11.55 -20.00
C PRO A 113 -10.71 -10.31 -19.52
N LEU A 114 -12.01 -10.29 -19.81
CA LEU A 114 -12.90 -9.15 -19.59
C LEU A 114 -14.09 -9.58 -18.74
N ILE A 115 -14.35 -8.85 -17.65
CA ILE A 115 -15.55 -8.99 -16.83
C ILE A 115 -16.31 -7.67 -16.88
N VAL A 116 -17.63 -7.72 -17.01
CA VAL A 116 -18.48 -6.51 -16.94
C VAL A 116 -19.04 -6.38 -15.52
N GLY A 117 -18.74 -5.27 -14.84
CA GLY A 117 -19.32 -4.91 -13.56
C GLY A 117 -20.45 -3.90 -13.74
N VAL A 118 -21.70 -4.33 -13.57
CA VAL A 118 -22.88 -3.47 -13.68
C VAL A 118 -23.14 -2.81 -12.32
N ASN A 119 -22.70 -1.57 -12.14
CA ASN A 119 -22.71 -0.87 -10.86
C ASN A 119 -23.99 -0.05 -10.63
N LYS A 120 -24.26 0.34 -9.38
CA LYS A 120 -25.46 1.09 -8.94
C LYS A 120 -26.78 0.33 -9.11
N THR A 121 -26.75 -0.98 -8.91
CA THR A 121 -27.95 -1.86 -8.95
C THR A 121 -28.87 -1.72 -7.74
N ASP A 122 -28.55 -0.83 -6.80
CA ASP A 122 -29.35 -0.58 -5.60
C ASP A 122 -30.77 -0.09 -5.94
N GLY A 123 -31.76 -0.90 -5.52
CA GLY A 123 -33.19 -0.59 -5.70
C GLY A 123 -33.75 -0.93 -7.08
N LEU A 124 -32.97 -1.60 -7.94
CA LEU A 124 -33.39 -2.02 -9.27
C LEU A 124 -33.74 -3.52 -9.31
N ASP A 125 -34.58 -3.88 -10.29
CA ASP A 125 -34.83 -5.27 -10.63
C ASP A 125 -33.63 -5.86 -11.39
N LEU A 126 -32.95 -6.83 -10.77
CA LEU A 126 -31.69 -7.36 -11.29
C LEU A 126 -31.89 -8.10 -12.62
N ASP A 127 -32.99 -8.83 -12.78
CA ASP A 127 -33.24 -9.62 -13.99
C ASP A 127 -33.38 -8.71 -15.21
N THR A 128 -34.13 -7.61 -15.07
CA THR A 128 -34.29 -6.60 -16.12
C THR A 128 -32.96 -5.93 -16.48
N VAL A 129 -32.21 -5.47 -15.48
CA VAL A 129 -30.94 -4.77 -15.70
C VAL A 129 -29.92 -5.70 -16.36
N MET A 130 -29.77 -6.92 -15.85
CA MET A 130 -28.78 -7.87 -16.37
C MET A 130 -29.13 -8.34 -17.79
N ALA A 131 -30.42 -8.45 -18.12
CA ALA A 131 -30.87 -8.75 -19.48
C ALA A 131 -30.42 -7.68 -20.49
N GLU A 132 -30.48 -6.39 -20.13
CA GLU A 132 -30.01 -5.31 -21.00
C GLU A 132 -28.51 -5.40 -21.30
N PHE A 133 -27.70 -5.64 -20.27
CA PHE A 133 -26.24 -5.72 -20.41
C PHE A 133 -25.73 -7.04 -20.98
N SER A 134 -26.58 -8.07 -21.07
CA SER A 134 -26.26 -9.31 -21.79
C SER A 134 -25.93 -9.07 -23.27
N ALA A 135 -26.42 -7.97 -23.86
CA ALA A 135 -26.11 -7.55 -25.23
C ALA A 135 -24.61 -7.32 -25.47
N PHE A 136 -23.82 -7.15 -24.41
CA PHE A 136 -22.37 -7.12 -24.50
C PHE A 136 -21.73 -8.46 -24.82
N GLY A 137 -22.43 -9.60 -24.73
CA GLY A 137 -21.88 -10.91 -25.12
C GLY A 137 -20.54 -11.24 -24.46
N VAL A 138 -20.37 -10.87 -23.19
CA VAL A 138 -19.18 -11.18 -22.38
C VAL A 138 -19.49 -12.37 -21.48
N ALA A 139 -18.49 -13.21 -21.23
CA ALA A 139 -18.65 -14.45 -20.48
C ALA A 139 -19.12 -14.24 -19.02
N ALA A 140 -18.74 -13.12 -18.39
CA ALA A 140 -19.10 -12.81 -17.01
C ALA A 140 -19.59 -11.36 -16.89
N THR A 141 -20.81 -11.22 -16.35
CA THR A 141 -21.43 -9.93 -16.02
C THR A 141 -21.89 -10.00 -14.57
N VAL A 142 -21.43 -9.07 -13.74
CA VAL A 142 -21.61 -9.10 -12.28
C VAL A 142 -22.38 -7.86 -11.83
N PRO A 143 -23.49 -8.00 -11.09
CA PRO A 143 -24.18 -6.87 -10.49
C PRO A 143 -23.41 -6.33 -9.28
N LEU A 144 -23.24 -5.01 -9.21
CA LEU A 144 -22.46 -4.31 -8.20
C LEU A 144 -23.26 -3.16 -7.58
N ALA A 145 -23.12 -2.99 -6.27
CA ALA A 145 -23.50 -1.76 -5.59
C ALA A 145 -22.33 -1.29 -4.74
N ALA A 146 -21.32 -0.69 -5.42
CA ALA A 146 -20.06 -0.31 -4.80
C ALA A 146 -20.24 0.65 -3.61
N ALA A 147 -21.20 1.58 -3.67
CA ALA A 147 -21.50 2.48 -2.55
C ALA A 147 -21.89 1.74 -1.25
N HIS A 148 -22.39 0.51 -1.36
CA HIS A 148 -22.77 -0.36 -0.23
C HIS A 148 -21.84 -1.57 -0.06
N GLY A 149 -20.76 -1.67 -0.86
CA GLY A 149 -19.82 -2.78 -0.84
C GLY A 149 -20.35 -4.13 -1.34
N ARG A 150 -21.53 -4.18 -1.97
CA ARG A 150 -22.17 -5.43 -2.42
C ARG A 150 -21.69 -5.86 -3.81
N GLY A 151 -21.54 -7.18 -4.01
CA GLY A 151 -21.14 -7.80 -5.28
C GLY A 151 -19.63 -7.78 -5.52
N SER A 152 -18.83 -7.18 -4.63
CA SER A 152 -17.37 -7.17 -4.73
C SER A 152 -16.75 -8.57 -4.55
N ASP A 153 -17.39 -9.41 -3.74
CA ASP A 153 -17.10 -10.83 -3.55
C ASP A 153 -17.39 -11.66 -4.81
N LEU A 154 -18.54 -11.44 -5.44
CA LEU A 154 -18.90 -12.10 -6.72
C LEU A 154 -17.94 -11.69 -7.83
N LEU A 155 -17.61 -10.40 -7.93
CA LEU A 155 -16.64 -9.91 -8.89
C LEU A 155 -15.28 -10.60 -8.71
N LEU A 156 -14.80 -10.72 -7.47
CA LEU A 156 -13.54 -11.40 -7.19
C LEU A 156 -13.61 -12.91 -7.50
N ALA A 157 -14.75 -13.55 -7.23
CA ALA A 157 -14.97 -14.96 -7.57
C ALA A 157 -14.83 -15.23 -9.07
N ASP A 158 -15.25 -14.30 -9.93
CA ASP A 158 -15.09 -14.38 -11.38
C ASP A 158 -13.70 -13.95 -11.86
N VAL A 159 -13.05 -13.00 -11.15
CA VAL A 159 -11.69 -12.54 -11.48
C VAL A 159 -10.65 -13.63 -11.20
N PHE A 160 -10.69 -14.28 -10.03
CA PHE A 160 -9.63 -15.19 -9.60
C PHE A 160 -9.34 -16.34 -10.57
N PRO A 161 -10.33 -17.02 -11.17
CA PRO A 161 -10.09 -18.07 -12.16
C PRO A 161 -9.42 -17.58 -13.45
N LEU A 162 -9.53 -16.29 -13.77
CA LEU A 162 -8.93 -15.67 -14.96
C LEU A 162 -7.49 -15.21 -14.71
N LEU A 163 -7.06 -15.19 -13.46
CA LEU A 163 -5.69 -14.86 -13.11
C LEU A 163 -4.77 -16.05 -13.37
N PRO A 164 -3.47 -15.81 -13.65
CA PRO A 164 -2.51 -16.89 -13.86
C PRO A 164 -2.51 -17.87 -12.68
N ALA A 165 -2.50 -19.17 -12.94
CA ALA A 165 -2.57 -20.21 -11.89
C ALA A 165 -1.37 -20.14 -10.92
N ASP A 166 -0.23 -19.63 -11.40
CA ASP A 166 0.99 -19.34 -10.66
C ASP A 166 0.94 -18.00 -9.89
N ALA A 167 -0.10 -17.18 -10.07
CA ALA A 167 -0.24 -15.92 -9.33
C ALA A 167 -0.42 -16.15 -7.82
N TYR A 168 -0.93 -17.32 -7.45
CA TYR A 168 -1.21 -17.74 -6.07
C TYR A 168 -0.75 -19.15 -5.78
N ALA A 169 0.08 -19.74 -6.65
CA ALA A 169 0.73 -21.01 -6.33
C ALA A 169 1.39 -20.86 -4.95
N ASP A 170 1.04 -21.79 -4.08
CA ASP A 170 1.21 -21.76 -2.65
C ASP A 170 2.63 -21.34 -2.22
N ASP A 171 2.77 -20.14 -1.64
CA ASP A 171 3.87 -19.82 -0.70
C ASP A 171 3.62 -20.52 0.67
N GLY A 172 2.64 -21.43 0.76
CA GLY A 172 2.30 -22.26 1.93
C GLY A 172 2.94 -23.65 1.95
N GLY A 173 3.80 -24.00 0.99
CA GLY A 173 4.52 -25.28 0.98
C GLY A 173 5.83 -25.18 0.22
N GLU A 174 6.93 -25.17 0.98
CA GLU A 174 8.32 -24.97 0.53
C GLU A 174 8.61 -23.54 0.06
N GLU A 175 9.11 -22.74 0.99
CA GLU A 175 10.15 -21.76 0.64
C GLU A 175 11.13 -22.47 -0.31
N ILE A 176 11.10 -22.14 -1.60
CA ILE A 176 12.39 -21.93 -2.26
C ILE A 176 12.96 -20.78 -1.48
N ALA A 177 13.69 -21.11 -0.41
CA ALA A 177 14.32 -20.17 0.48
C ALA A 177 15.21 -19.32 -0.40
N ASP A 178 14.71 -18.16 -0.82
CA ASP A 178 15.56 -17.06 -1.25
C ASP A 178 16.45 -16.84 -0.02
N PRO A 179 17.72 -17.28 -0.03
CA PRO A 179 18.40 -17.55 1.23
C PRO A 179 18.93 -16.27 1.90
N GLY A 180 18.33 -15.12 1.59
CA GLY A 180 18.78 -13.79 1.95
C GLY A 180 17.69 -12.75 2.13
N ILE A 181 18.10 -11.60 2.66
CA ILE A 181 17.23 -10.44 2.90
C ILE A 181 16.71 -9.92 1.56
N ARG A 182 15.39 -9.89 1.37
CA ARG A 182 14.78 -9.37 0.13
C ARG A 182 14.79 -7.85 0.13
N VAL A 183 15.49 -7.26 -0.83
CA VAL A 183 15.70 -5.81 -0.94
C VAL A 183 15.20 -5.29 -2.28
N ALA A 184 14.36 -4.25 -2.26
CA ALA A 184 14.01 -3.50 -3.47
C ALA A 184 14.74 -2.14 -3.46
N ILE A 185 15.30 -1.75 -4.61
CA ILE A 185 15.89 -0.42 -4.81
C ILE A 185 14.91 0.40 -5.63
N VAL A 186 14.34 1.41 -5.00
CA VAL A 186 13.25 2.23 -5.54
C VAL A 186 13.70 3.69 -5.60
N GLY A 187 13.15 4.49 -6.50
CA GLY A 187 13.50 5.90 -6.66
C GLY A 187 13.14 6.42 -8.03
N ARG A 188 13.24 7.73 -8.24
CA ARG A 188 12.92 8.39 -9.52
C ARG A 188 13.83 7.93 -10.67
N PRO A 189 13.43 8.14 -11.94
CA PRO A 189 14.37 8.14 -13.05
C PRO A 189 15.61 8.99 -12.71
N ASN A 190 16.79 8.59 -13.18
CA ASN A 190 18.05 9.34 -13.01
C ASN A 190 18.58 9.54 -11.57
N ALA A 191 17.89 9.04 -10.53
CA ALA A 191 18.40 9.02 -9.15
C ALA A 191 19.67 8.15 -8.97
N GLY A 192 20.03 7.36 -9.98
CA GLY A 192 21.23 6.52 -10.01
C GLY A 192 21.02 5.07 -9.58
N LYS A 193 19.79 4.55 -9.68
CA LYS A 193 19.44 3.15 -9.31
C LYS A 193 20.29 2.13 -10.07
N SER A 194 20.41 2.30 -11.39
CA SER A 194 21.20 1.41 -12.23
C SER A 194 22.68 1.42 -11.87
N THR A 195 23.22 2.62 -11.59
CA THR A 195 24.60 2.78 -11.11
C THR A 195 24.79 2.07 -9.77
N LEU A 196 23.84 2.20 -8.84
CA LEU A 196 23.89 1.55 -7.53
C LEU A 196 23.85 0.03 -7.64
N VAL A 197 22.92 -0.51 -8.43
CA VAL A 197 22.79 -1.95 -8.67
C VAL A 197 24.07 -2.50 -9.32
N ASN A 198 24.59 -1.86 -10.37
CA ASN A 198 25.82 -2.32 -11.03
C ASN A 198 27.03 -2.25 -10.08
N ARG A 199 27.11 -1.22 -9.24
CA ARG A 199 28.16 -1.10 -8.22
C ARG A 199 28.06 -2.24 -7.21
N LEU A 200 26.85 -2.57 -6.75
CA LEU A 200 26.62 -3.73 -5.89
C LEU A 200 27.03 -5.02 -6.61
N LEU A 201 26.65 -5.24 -7.85
CA LEU A 201 27.01 -6.48 -8.56
C LEU A 201 28.51 -6.60 -8.91
N GLY A 202 29.22 -5.47 -9.05
CA GLY A 202 30.61 -5.42 -9.46
C GLY A 202 31.63 -5.21 -8.35
N GLU A 203 31.26 -5.32 -7.07
CA GLU A 203 32.26 -5.36 -5.99
C GLU A 203 32.82 -6.78 -5.85
N ASP A 204 34.17 -6.91 -5.80
CA ASP A 204 34.94 -8.17 -5.76
C ASP A 204 34.60 -9.14 -4.61
N ARG A 205 33.65 -8.77 -3.74
CA ARG A 205 33.21 -9.51 -2.56
C ARG A 205 31.78 -10.02 -2.65
N LEU A 206 31.09 -9.82 -3.78
CA LEU A 206 29.70 -10.21 -3.97
C LEU A 206 29.63 -11.37 -4.98
N ILE A 207 29.30 -12.56 -4.49
CA ILE A 207 29.01 -13.72 -5.35
C ILE A 207 27.59 -13.51 -5.89
N VAL A 208 27.47 -13.43 -7.22
CA VAL A 208 26.20 -13.22 -7.92
C VAL A 208 25.76 -14.54 -8.53
N SER A 209 24.56 -15.00 -8.20
CA SER A 209 23.91 -16.12 -8.88
C SER A 209 22.62 -15.64 -9.54
N ASP A 210 22.44 -16.01 -10.80
CA ASP A 210 21.26 -15.68 -11.58
C ASP A 210 20.27 -16.86 -11.50
N VAL A 211 19.13 -16.66 -10.85
CA VAL A 211 18.00 -17.58 -10.97
C VAL A 211 17.08 -17.01 -12.04
N ALA A 212 17.16 -17.58 -13.25
CA ALA A 212 16.29 -17.17 -14.35
C ALA A 212 14.85 -17.62 -14.07
N GLY A 213 14.01 -16.68 -13.59
CA GLY A 213 12.57 -16.80 -13.69
C GLY A 213 12.11 -16.57 -15.14
N THR A 214 10.89 -16.99 -15.46
CA THR A 214 10.35 -16.83 -16.82
C THR A 214 10.30 -15.36 -17.23
N THR A 215 10.11 -15.04 -18.51
CA THR A 215 10.11 -13.66 -19.06
C THR A 215 9.09 -12.68 -18.42
N ARG A 216 8.26 -13.14 -17.48
CA ARG A 216 7.24 -12.37 -16.74
C ARG A 216 7.51 -12.24 -15.24
N ASP A 217 8.46 -13.00 -14.71
CA ASP A 217 8.85 -12.96 -13.29
C ASP A 217 9.90 -11.88 -13.04
N PRO A 218 9.93 -11.27 -11.84
CA PRO A 218 10.95 -10.29 -11.53
C PRO A 218 12.27 -11.03 -11.45
N ILE A 219 13.27 -10.58 -12.23
CA ILE A 219 14.62 -11.15 -12.15
C ILE A 219 15.16 -10.87 -10.75
N LYS A 220 15.30 -11.95 -9.98
CA LYS A 220 15.90 -11.96 -8.65
C LYS A 220 17.40 -12.15 -8.83
N VAL A 221 18.18 -11.29 -8.17
CA VAL A 221 19.63 -11.44 -8.13
C VAL A 221 20.05 -11.66 -6.69
N THR A 222 20.61 -12.83 -6.41
CA THR A 222 21.17 -13.13 -5.09
C THR A 222 22.60 -12.60 -5.01
N LEU A 223 22.93 -12.01 -3.87
CA LEU A 223 24.26 -11.48 -3.57
C LEU A 223 24.64 -11.82 -2.13
N GLU A 224 25.87 -12.26 -1.92
CA GLU A 224 26.41 -12.53 -0.59
C GLU A 224 27.44 -11.49 -0.18
N ARG A 225 27.21 -10.79 0.94
CA ARG A 225 28.14 -9.80 1.51
C ARG A 225 28.35 -10.03 3.00
N ASP A 226 29.60 -10.04 3.44
CA ASP A 226 29.96 -10.12 4.86
C ASP A 226 29.26 -11.31 5.57
N GLY A 227 29.14 -12.46 4.87
CA GLY A 227 28.47 -13.68 5.34
C GLY A 227 26.95 -13.59 5.40
N LYS A 228 26.33 -12.56 4.79
CA LYS A 228 24.88 -12.38 4.69
C LYS A 228 24.45 -12.41 3.24
N GLN A 229 23.41 -13.18 2.95
CA GLN A 229 22.80 -13.18 1.64
C GLN A 229 21.71 -12.12 1.55
N PHE A 230 21.55 -11.57 0.35
CA PHE A 230 20.49 -10.64 -0.02
C PHE A 230 19.93 -11.06 -1.37
N THR A 231 18.65 -10.83 -1.58
CA THR A 231 17.99 -11.00 -2.87
C THR A 231 17.50 -9.64 -3.34
N LEU A 232 18.08 -9.10 -4.42
CA LEU A 232 17.58 -7.90 -5.05
C LEU A 232 16.35 -8.22 -5.90
N ILE A 233 15.25 -7.54 -5.60
CA ILE A 233 13.98 -7.65 -6.33
C ILE A 233 13.98 -6.66 -7.49
N ASP A 234 13.57 -7.15 -8.67
CA ASP A 234 13.34 -6.37 -9.91
C ASP A 234 14.58 -5.64 -10.47
N THR A 235 15.65 -6.40 -10.68
CA THR A 235 16.90 -5.89 -11.31
C THR A 235 16.86 -5.93 -12.86
N ALA A 236 15.79 -6.47 -13.46
CA ALA A 236 15.64 -6.67 -14.90
C ALA A 236 15.72 -5.36 -15.71
N GLY A 237 15.18 -4.28 -15.13
CA GLY A 237 15.23 -2.94 -15.72
C GLY A 237 16.63 -2.33 -15.74
N VAL A 238 17.57 -2.85 -14.95
CA VAL A 238 18.96 -2.35 -14.89
C VAL A 238 19.89 -3.11 -15.83
N ARG A 239 19.79 -4.45 -15.91
CA ARG A 239 20.68 -5.26 -16.77
C ARG A 239 20.48 -5.03 -18.27
N ARG A 240 19.24 -4.81 -18.74
CA ARG A 240 18.95 -4.52 -20.16
C ARG A 240 19.54 -3.19 -20.67
N ARG A 241 19.90 -2.25 -19.77
CA ARG A 241 20.42 -0.91 -20.12
C ARG A 241 21.87 -0.88 -20.58
N SER A 242 22.63 -1.98 -20.47
CA SER A 242 24.02 -1.99 -20.93
C SER A 242 24.17 -2.04 -22.47
N LYS A 243 23.08 -2.21 -23.23
CA LYS A 243 23.14 -2.46 -24.68
C LYS A 243 22.18 -1.67 -25.58
N VAL A 244 21.27 -0.81 -25.07
CA VAL A 244 20.29 -0.14 -25.93
C VAL A 244 20.10 1.33 -25.53
N GLU A 245 20.39 2.22 -26.48
CA GLU A 245 20.12 3.66 -26.41
C GLU A 245 18.62 3.95 -26.47
N ASP A 246 18.20 4.93 -25.65
CA ASP A 246 17.01 5.78 -25.75
C ASP A 246 15.79 5.27 -26.55
N ALA A 247 14.94 4.50 -25.89
CA ALA A 247 13.53 4.42 -26.22
C ALA A 247 12.70 4.44 -24.91
N VAL A 248 12.36 5.66 -24.48
CA VAL A 248 11.33 6.00 -23.48
C VAL A 248 11.13 4.95 -22.39
N GLU A 249 11.86 5.08 -21.28
CA GLU A 249 11.57 4.35 -20.05
C GLU A 249 10.16 4.70 -19.55
N LYS A 250 9.15 3.96 -20.02
CA LYS A 250 7.88 3.87 -19.30
C LYS A 250 8.15 3.07 -18.03
N PHE A 251 8.54 3.75 -16.96
CA PHE A 251 8.48 3.22 -15.61
C PHE A 251 7.07 2.66 -15.40
N SER A 252 6.94 1.34 -15.42
CA SER A 252 5.72 0.71 -14.97
C SER A 252 5.68 0.91 -13.46
N VAL A 253 4.89 1.88 -13.03
CA VAL A 253 4.65 2.16 -11.60
C VAL A 253 4.21 0.92 -10.85
N ILE A 254 3.46 0.04 -11.52
CA ILE A 254 3.05 -1.26 -11.03
C ILE A 254 4.25 -2.11 -10.65
N LYS A 255 5.28 -2.21 -11.51
CA LYS A 255 6.49 -2.97 -11.18
C LYS A 255 7.20 -2.44 -9.94
N THR A 256 7.22 -1.11 -9.78
CA THR A 256 7.82 -0.49 -8.59
C THR A 256 7.01 -0.83 -7.34
N LEU A 257 5.67 -0.75 -7.41
CA LEU A 257 4.78 -1.13 -6.31
C LEU A 257 4.85 -2.64 -5.98
N GLN A 258 4.92 -3.49 -6.99
CA GLN A 258 5.12 -4.94 -6.84
C GLN A 258 6.48 -5.25 -6.20
N SER A 259 7.53 -4.51 -6.55
CA SER A 259 8.86 -4.65 -5.94
C SER A 259 8.86 -4.27 -4.46
N ILE A 260 8.19 -3.17 -4.11
CA ILE A 260 7.97 -2.77 -2.71
C ILE A 260 7.24 -3.89 -1.97
N GLU A 261 6.19 -4.46 -2.57
CA GLU A 261 5.41 -5.52 -1.94
C GLU A 261 6.19 -6.82 -1.77
N ALA A 262 7.05 -7.22 -2.71
CA ALA A 262 7.85 -8.44 -2.58
C ALA A 262 9.06 -8.29 -1.62
N ALA A 263 9.52 -7.06 -1.38
CA ALA A 263 10.68 -6.79 -0.54
C ALA A 263 10.36 -6.85 0.97
N GLN A 264 11.39 -7.12 1.78
CA GLN A 264 11.34 -6.91 3.23
C GLN A 264 11.91 -5.52 3.59
N VAL A 265 12.96 -5.09 2.87
CA VAL A 265 13.57 -3.77 3.00
C VAL A 265 13.52 -3.02 1.67
N VAL A 266 13.03 -1.80 1.69
CA VAL A 266 13.07 -0.89 0.55
C VAL A 266 14.18 0.13 0.78
N VAL A 267 15.10 0.21 -0.18
CA VAL A 267 16.10 1.27 -0.29
C VAL A 267 15.54 2.34 -1.22
N MET A 268 15.10 3.46 -0.64
CA MET A 268 14.64 4.60 -1.40
C MET A 268 15.83 5.47 -1.79
N LEU A 269 16.16 5.47 -3.08
CA LEU A 269 17.26 6.24 -3.65
C LEU A 269 16.75 7.62 -4.09
N VAL A 270 17.34 8.66 -3.51
CA VAL A 270 17.02 10.06 -3.77
C VAL A 270 18.30 10.76 -4.25
N ASP A 271 18.19 11.59 -5.28
CA ASP A 271 19.30 12.43 -5.73
C ASP A 271 19.50 13.59 -4.76
N ALA A 272 20.68 13.71 -4.15
CA ALA A 272 20.98 14.77 -3.18
C ALA A 272 21.12 16.17 -3.81
N ARG A 273 21.37 16.23 -5.12
CA ARG A 273 21.52 17.49 -5.87
C ARG A 273 20.17 18.07 -6.29
N GLU A 274 19.13 17.24 -6.27
CA GLU A 274 17.76 17.66 -6.50
C GLU A 274 17.02 17.76 -5.15
N ASN A 275 15.99 18.60 -5.12
CA ASN A 275 15.07 18.56 -3.99
C ASN A 275 14.30 17.23 -3.99
N LEU A 276 13.95 16.75 -2.79
CA LEU A 276 13.02 15.64 -2.63
C LEU A 276 11.73 15.97 -3.39
N ALA A 277 11.34 15.18 -4.38
CA ALA A 277 10.15 15.45 -5.17
C ALA A 277 8.89 14.87 -4.50
N ASP A 278 7.71 15.30 -4.96
CA ASP A 278 6.45 14.73 -4.48
C ASP A 278 6.34 13.23 -4.79
N GLN A 279 6.90 12.81 -5.93
CA GLN A 279 7.04 11.40 -6.28
C GLN A 279 7.82 10.59 -5.23
N ASP A 280 8.91 11.16 -4.70
CA ASP A 280 9.71 10.49 -3.69
C ASP A 280 8.88 10.26 -2.43
N LEU A 281 8.10 11.27 -2.03
CA LEU A 281 7.19 11.19 -0.90
C LEU A 281 6.10 10.15 -1.10
N THR A 282 5.52 10.05 -2.30
CA THR A 282 4.49 9.07 -2.64
C THR A 282 5.03 7.63 -2.53
N LEU A 283 6.23 7.36 -3.08
CA LEU A 283 6.87 6.04 -2.99
C LEU A 283 7.23 5.67 -1.55
N ILE A 284 7.72 6.64 -0.78
CA ILE A 284 7.98 6.48 0.65
C ILE A 284 6.67 6.16 1.39
N GLY A 285 5.61 6.93 1.13
CA GLY A 285 4.27 6.72 1.69
C GLY A 285 3.79 5.29 1.48
N HIS A 286 3.78 4.82 0.23
CA HIS A 286 3.40 3.44 -0.08
C HIS A 286 4.27 2.39 0.62
N THR A 287 5.58 2.63 0.74
CA THR A 287 6.48 1.73 1.48
C THR A 287 6.04 1.58 2.94
N VAL A 288 5.68 2.69 3.59
CA VAL A 288 5.19 2.71 4.97
C VAL A 288 3.85 1.98 5.10
N GLU A 289 2.93 2.19 4.17
CA GLU A 289 1.62 1.55 4.17
C GLU A 289 1.72 0.04 4.03
N GLN A 290 2.58 -0.43 3.12
CA GLN A 290 2.88 -1.86 2.98
C GLN A 290 3.59 -2.43 4.21
N GLY A 291 4.10 -1.57 5.09
CA GLY A 291 4.75 -1.96 6.33
C GLY A 291 6.15 -2.50 6.10
N ARG A 292 6.81 -2.07 5.02
CA ARG A 292 8.18 -2.49 4.71
C ARG A 292 9.17 -1.65 5.49
N ALA A 293 10.30 -2.26 5.83
CA ALA A 293 11.44 -1.52 6.34
C ALA A 293 11.93 -0.52 5.28
N LEU A 294 12.39 0.64 5.71
CA LEU A 294 12.78 1.74 4.84
C LEU A 294 14.17 2.27 5.23
N VAL A 295 15.04 2.33 4.22
CA VAL A 295 16.33 3.02 4.26
C VAL A 295 16.34 4.05 3.16
N ILE A 296 16.70 5.29 3.48
CA ILE A 296 16.77 6.39 2.50
C ILE A 296 18.23 6.61 2.13
N ALA A 297 18.56 6.37 0.87
CA ALA A 297 19.91 6.55 0.34
C ALA A 297 19.97 7.85 -0.48
N LEU A 298 20.71 8.84 0.01
CA LEU A 298 20.97 10.09 -0.70
C LEU A 298 22.20 9.91 -1.59
N ASN A 299 21.95 9.79 -2.88
CA ASN A 299 22.97 9.54 -3.89
C ASN A 299 23.53 10.84 -4.47
N LYS A 300 24.67 10.75 -5.17
CA LYS A 300 25.39 11.90 -5.75
C LYS A 300 25.83 12.93 -4.69
N TRP A 301 26.08 12.45 -3.47
CA TRP A 301 26.55 13.26 -2.34
C TRP A 301 27.99 13.79 -2.55
N ASP A 302 28.74 13.12 -3.41
CA ASP A 302 30.04 13.58 -3.90
C ASP A 302 29.92 14.93 -4.62
N GLY A 303 30.94 15.77 -4.44
CA GLY A 303 31.04 17.08 -5.09
C GLY A 303 30.15 18.18 -4.50
N MET A 304 29.30 17.90 -3.52
CA MET A 304 28.52 18.95 -2.83
C MET A 304 29.37 19.72 -1.82
N ASP A 305 29.24 21.04 -1.80
CA ASP A 305 29.85 21.92 -0.81
C ASP A 305 29.11 21.90 0.54
N ALA A 306 29.65 22.57 1.56
CA ALA A 306 29.07 22.57 2.91
C ALA A 306 27.68 23.22 2.96
N TYR A 307 27.45 24.27 2.17
CA TYR A 307 26.18 25.01 2.13
C TYR A 307 25.07 24.17 1.49
N GLN A 308 25.37 23.54 0.35
CA GLN A 308 24.47 22.62 -0.35
C GLN A 308 24.08 21.42 0.53
N ARG A 309 25.04 20.87 1.29
CA ARG A 309 24.77 19.77 2.23
C ARG A 309 23.83 20.18 3.35
N ASP A 310 24.06 21.35 3.96
CA ASP A 310 23.20 21.87 5.03
C ASP A 310 21.78 22.15 4.52
N GLN A 311 21.64 22.81 3.37
CA GLN A 311 20.33 23.04 2.75
C GLN A 311 19.57 21.73 2.47
N CYS A 312 20.26 20.74 1.89
CA CYS A 312 19.67 19.43 1.60
C CYS A 312 19.19 18.74 2.89
N GLN A 313 20.00 18.73 3.95
CA GLN A 313 19.65 18.12 5.24
C GLN A 313 18.43 18.81 5.89
N GLN A 314 18.37 20.14 5.87
CA GLN A 314 17.24 20.89 6.40
C GLN A 314 15.95 20.63 5.61
N ALA A 315 16.04 20.57 4.27
CA ALA A 315 14.90 20.26 3.42
C ALA A 315 14.35 18.85 3.69
N LEU A 316 15.24 17.87 3.84
CA LEU A 316 14.89 16.48 4.15
C LEU A 316 14.27 16.35 5.54
N ALA A 317 14.86 16.97 6.57
CA ALA A 317 14.34 16.93 7.93
C ALA A 317 12.88 17.43 8.00
N ARG A 318 12.55 18.47 7.23
CA ARG A 318 11.19 19.01 7.15
C ARG A 318 10.22 18.08 6.42
N ARG A 319 10.62 17.56 5.25
CA ARG A 319 9.72 16.78 4.38
C ARG A 319 9.57 15.32 4.82
N LEU A 320 10.57 14.75 5.48
CA LEU A 320 10.60 13.35 5.92
C LEU A 320 10.22 13.15 7.40
N ALA A 321 9.64 14.17 8.05
CA ALA A 321 9.25 14.09 9.46
C ALA A 321 8.28 12.93 9.79
N PHE A 322 7.50 12.48 8.80
CA PHE A 322 6.58 11.34 8.95
C PHE A 322 7.27 9.97 8.91
N VAL A 323 8.55 9.92 8.51
CA VAL A 323 9.42 8.73 8.50
C VAL A 323 10.73 8.99 9.24
N ASP A 324 10.66 9.72 10.36
CA ASP A 324 11.80 10.02 11.24
C ASP A 324 12.58 8.78 11.73
N TRP A 325 11.94 7.62 11.70
CA TRP A 325 12.51 6.32 12.04
C TRP A 325 13.33 5.68 10.94
N ALA A 326 13.21 6.14 9.69
CA ALA A 326 13.97 5.61 8.57
C ALA A 326 15.42 6.11 8.63
N LYS A 327 16.38 5.20 8.42
CA LYS A 327 17.80 5.57 8.43
C LYS A 327 18.14 6.27 7.11
N ILE A 328 18.65 7.49 7.19
CA ILE A 328 19.24 8.22 6.06
C ILE A 328 20.73 7.87 5.96
N VAL A 329 21.18 7.50 4.77
CA VAL A 329 22.57 7.19 4.43
C VAL A 329 23.01 8.02 3.24
N PHE A 330 24.17 8.64 3.32
CA PHE A 330 24.75 9.43 2.23
C PHE A 330 25.70 8.55 1.42
N ILE A 331 25.50 8.49 0.11
CA ILE A 331 26.27 7.62 -0.78
C ILE A 331 26.70 8.33 -2.06
N SER A 332 27.71 7.74 -2.70
CA SER A 332 27.99 7.93 -4.11
C SER A 332 28.00 6.57 -4.79
N ALA A 333 26.95 6.25 -5.54
CA ALA A 333 26.89 5.01 -6.30
C ALA A 333 28.02 4.92 -7.35
N LEU A 334 28.44 6.07 -7.89
CA LEU A 334 29.52 6.16 -8.88
C LEU A 334 30.88 5.84 -8.24
N HIS A 335 31.20 6.51 -7.13
CA HIS A 335 32.51 6.40 -6.46
C HIS A 335 32.59 5.28 -5.41
N GLY A 336 31.46 4.66 -5.04
CA GLY A 336 31.38 3.61 -4.03
C GLY A 336 31.39 4.09 -2.57
N SER A 337 31.48 5.40 -2.34
CA SER A 337 31.43 5.97 -0.98
C SER A 337 30.08 5.70 -0.32
N GLY A 338 30.08 5.31 0.97
CA GLY A 338 28.86 5.07 1.74
C GLY A 338 28.19 3.69 1.53
N MET A 339 28.66 2.87 0.59
CA MET A 339 28.06 1.56 0.28
C MET A 339 28.04 0.59 1.47
N ARG A 340 29.13 0.53 2.25
CA ARG A 340 29.20 -0.29 3.47
C ARG A 340 28.24 0.20 4.56
N GLU A 341 27.99 1.50 4.64
CA GLU A 341 26.99 2.05 5.57
C GLU A 341 25.57 1.71 5.12
N LEU A 342 25.29 1.81 3.81
CA LEU A 342 24.00 1.44 3.24
C LEU A 342 23.64 -0.01 3.55
N MET A 343 24.55 -0.95 3.27
CA MET A 343 24.30 -2.37 3.53
C MET A 343 24.11 -2.67 5.02
N ARG A 344 24.86 -1.99 5.91
CA ARG A 344 24.64 -2.10 7.36
C ARG A 344 23.27 -1.57 7.78
N ALA A 345 22.83 -0.45 7.20
CA ALA A 345 21.51 0.10 7.47
C ALA A 345 20.39 -0.84 7.00
N VAL A 346 20.53 -1.47 5.83
CA VAL A 346 19.59 -2.49 5.33
C VAL A 346 19.47 -3.66 6.31
N VAL A 347 20.61 -4.20 6.76
CA VAL A 347 20.64 -5.30 7.72
C VAL A 347 20.00 -4.92 9.06
N GLN A 348 20.27 -3.71 9.55
CA GLN A 348 19.67 -3.21 10.80
C GLN A 348 18.16 -3.02 10.67
N ALA A 349 17.70 -2.44 9.56
CA ALA A 349 16.29 -2.23 9.28
C ALA A 349 15.54 -3.57 9.15
N HIS A 350 16.12 -4.55 8.46
CA HIS A 350 15.59 -5.92 8.41
C HIS A 350 15.48 -6.53 9.80
N ALA A 351 16.57 -6.52 10.57
CA ALA A 351 16.59 -7.10 11.92
C ALA A 351 15.59 -6.44 12.87
N ALA A 352 15.35 -5.13 12.72
CA ALA A 352 14.31 -4.42 13.45
C ALA A 352 12.91 -4.84 12.98
N ALA A 353 12.69 -4.99 11.68
CA ALA A 353 11.40 -5.36 11.10
C ALA A 353 10.98 -6.81 11.43
N THR A 354 11.95 -7.72 11.54
CA THR A 354 11.72 -9.14 11.84
C THR A 354 11.99 -9.49 13.30
N LYS A 355 12.08 -8.49 14.19
CA LYS A 355 12.37 -8.72 15.59
C LYS A 355 11.20 -9.41 16.29
N GLU A 356 11.48 -10.56 16.90
CA GLU A 356 10.52 -11.24 17.77
C GLU A 356 10.36 -10.46 19.09
N LEU A 357 9.10 -10.18 19.44
CA LEU A 357 8.73 -9.45 20.65
C LEU A 357 7.89 -10.35 21.53
N ASN A 358 8.27 -10.49 22.80
CA ASN A 358 7.54 -11.33 23.73
C ASN A 358 6.38 -10.56 24.42
N THR A 359 5.30 -11.29 24.72
CA THR A 359 4.07 -10.74 25.32
C THR A 359 4.31 -10.06 26.67
N SER A 360 5.21 -10.61 27.50
CA SER A 360 5.47 -10.09 28.84
C SER A 360 6.22 -8.75 28.82
N GLU A 361 7.23 -8.60 27.95
CA GLU A 361 7.93 -7.33 27.74
C GLU A 361 7.02 -6.29 27.08
N LEU A 362 6.22 -6.71 26.09
CA LEU A 362 5.25 -5.82 25.45
C LEU A 362 4.23 -5.27 26.45
N THR A 363 3.68 -6.14 27.32
CA THR A 363 2.70 -5.73 28.34
C THR A 363 3.34 -4.81 29.38
N ARG A 364 4.54 -5.13 29.87
CA ARG A 364 5.28 -4.23 30.79
C ARG A 364 5.63 -2.90 30.14
N ALA A 365 5.96 -2.88 28.85
CA ALA A 365 6.23 -1.65 28.12
C ALA A 365 4.94 -0.82 27.94
N LEU A 366 3.80 -1.48 27.67
CA LEU A 366 2.49 -0.84 27.61
C LEU A 366 2.11 -0.17 28.92
N GLU A 367 2.28 -0.86 30.06
CA GLU A 367 2.00 -0.31 31.39
C GLU A 367 2.81 0.97 31.64
N LYS A 368 4.12 0.93 31.37
CA LYS A 368 5.00 2.10 31.49
C LYS A 368 4.58 3.25 30.57
N ALA A 369 4.18 2.97 29.34
CA ALA A 369 3.69 3.99 28.43
C ALA A 369 2.41 4.64 28.97
N TYR A 370 1.48 3.82 29.45
CA TYR A 370 0.20 4.28 29.99
C TYR A 370 0.38 5.13 31.26
N GLU A 371 1.32 4.76 32.13
CA GLU A 371 1.68 5.54 33.33
C GLU A 371 2.33 6.88 32.98
N SER A 372 3.22 6.89 31.98
CA SER A 372 3.93 8.09 31.55
C SER A 372 3.01 9.12 30.88
N TYR A 373 2.09 8.64 30.04
CA TYR A 373 1.14 9.49 29.36
C TYR A 373 -0.21 8.77 29.21
N GLN A 374 -1.21 9.25 29.94
CA GLN A 374 -2.54 8.64 29.93
C GLN A 374 -3.35 9.09 28.70
N PRO A 375 -4.20 8.21 28.14
CA PRO A 375 -5.04 8.57 27.00
C PRO A 375 -6.10 9.60 27.40
N PRO A 376 -6.49 10.50 26.48
CA PRO A 376 -7.52 11.49 26.76
C PRO A 376 -8.86 10.84 27.09
N LEU A 377 -9.62 11.51 27.98
CA LEU A 377 -10.95 11.05 28.37
C LEU A 377 -11.92 11.20 27.20
N VAL A 378 -12.67 10.14 26.91
CA VAL A 378 -13.77 10.18 25.94
C VAL A 378 -15.07 9.97 26.69
N ARG A 379 -15.99 10.94 26.61
CA ARG A 379 -17.26 10.90 27.37
C ARG A 379 -17.05 10.60 28.87
N GLY A 380 -16.07 11.26 29.49
CA GLY A 380 -15.78 11.16 30.92
C GLY A 380 -15.01 9.91 31.38
N HIS A 381 -14.58 9.02 30.50
CA HIS A 381 -13.74 7.88 30.89
C HIS A 381 -12.55 7.68 29.95
N ALA A 382 -11.42 7.26 30.53
CA ALA A 382 -10.22 6.89 29.78
C ALA A 382 -10.38 5.49 29.17
N PRO A 383 -9.91 5.26 27.92
CA PRO A 383 -9.63 3.92 27.43
C PRO A 383 -8.67 3.18 28.37
N LYS A 384 -8.95 1.92 28.67
CA LYS A 384 -8.06 1.09 29.50
C LYS A 384 -7.36 0.07 28.62
N LEU A 385 -6.04 0.12 28.59
CA LEU A 385 -5.18 -0.85 27.90
C LEU A 385 -4.71 -1.88 28.94
N ARG A 386 -4.97 -3.17 28.69
CA ARG A 386 -4.78 -4.24 29.69
C ARG A 386 -3.56 -5.10 29.39
N PHE A 387 -3.39 -5.51 28.13
CA PHE A 387 -2.29 -6.36 27.74
C PHE A 387 -1.91 -6.15 26.27
N ALA A 388 -0.69 -6.54 25.93
CA ALA A 388 -0.12 -6.40 24.60
C ALA A 388 0.56 -7.71 24.18
N HIS A 389 0.34 -8.15 22.93
CA HIS A 389 0.99 -9.35 22.38
C HIS A 389 1.43 -9.10 20.92
N PRO A 390 2.40 -9.86 20.39
CA PRO A 390 2.82 -9.72 19.00
C PRO A 390 1.72 -10.21 18.06
N GLY A 391 1.46 -9.47 16.98
CA GLY A 391 0.46 -9.80 15.95
C GLY A 391 1.05 -10.08 14.57
N GLY A 392 2.37 -9.99 14.41
CA GLY A 392 3.05 -10.23 13.15
C GLY A 392 4.43 -9.59 13.09
N LEU A 393 5.23 -10.05 12.13
CA LEU A 393 6.56 -9.54 11.81
C LEU A 393 6.54 -8.88 10.43
N ASN A 394 7.47 -7.95 10.19
CA ASN A 394 7.66 -7.27 8.90
C ASN A 394 6.36 -6.65 8.31
N PRO A 395 5.73 -5.68 9.01
CA PRO A 395 6.30 -4.91 10.14
C PRO A 395 5.97 -5.51 11.52
N PRO A 396 6.74 -5.17 12.57
CA PRO A 396 6.41 -5.47 13.94
C PRO A 396 5.01 -4.93 14.26
N THR A 397 4.08 -5.86 14.46
CA THR A 397 2.68 -5.56 14.76
C THR A 397 2.41 -5.89 16.21
N ILE A 398 1.92 -4.92 16.98
CA ILE A 398 1.62 -5.04 18.40
C ILE A 398 0.11 -4.94 18.57
N VAL A 399 -0.51 -6.01 19.08
CA VAL A 399 -1.94 -6.05 19.33
C VAL A 399 -2.22 -5.68 20.77
N LEU A 400 -2.93 -4.57 20.97
CA LEU A 400 -3.27 -4.02 22.28
C LEU A 400 -4.73 -4.31 22.61
N HIS A 401 -4.94 -5.02 23.71
CA HIS A 401 -6.27 -5.34 24.20
C HIS A 401 -6.71 -4.40 25.31
N GLY A 402 -7.98 -4.04 25.28
CA GLY A 402 -8.52 -3.15 26.27
C GLY A 402 -10.01 -2.94 26.17
N THR A 403 -10.49 -1.95 26.90
CA THR A 403 -11.86 -1.45 26.83
C THR A 403 -11.87 -0.07 26.20
N ARG A 404 -12.86 0.21 25.35
CA ARG A 404 -13.03 1.51 24.69
C ARG A 404 -11.87 1.88 23.77
N THR A 405 -11.18 0.87 23.23
CA THR A 405 -10.01 1.04 22.38
C THR A 405 -10.35 1.69 21.03
N LYS A 406 -11.60 1.54 20.56
CA LYS A 406 -12.15 2.24 19.38
C LYS A 406 -12.14 3.76 19.51
N HIS A 407 -12.04 4.28 20.73
CA HIS A 407 -12.05 5.72 21.01
C HIS A 407 -10.65 6.30 21.22
N ILE A 408 -9.59 5.51 20.99
CA ILE A 408 -8.22 5.99 21.10
C ILE A 408 -7.94 6.98 19.97
N ALA A 409 -7.50 8.18 20.34
CA ALA A 409 -7.16 9.23 19.37
C ALA A 409 -5.94 8.82 18.53
N PRO A 410 -5.86 9.22 17.24
CA PRO A 410 -4.70 8.97 16.39
C PRO A 410 -3.37 9.48 16.97
N SER A 411 -3.40 10.60 17.70
CA SER A 411 -2.21 11.14 18.38
C SER A 411 -1.68 10.18 19.47
N TYR A 412 -2.57 9.56 20.24
CA TYR A 412 -2.18 8.60 21.27
C TYR A 412 -1.64 7.30 20.68
N ARG A 413 -2.21 6.87 19.54
CA ARG A 413 -1.65 5.77 18.74
C ARG A 413 -0.21 6.07 18.32
N ARG A 414 0.07 7.25 17.73
CA ARG A 414 1.43 7.66 17.34
C ARG A 414 2.39 7.72 18.53
N TYR A 415 1.90 8.19 19.67
CA TYR A 415 2.67 8.16 20.93
C TYR A 415 3.11 6.74 21.29
N LEU A 416 2.18 5.77 21.31
CA LEU A 416 2.49 4.38 21.60
C LEU A 416 3.44 3.78 20.56
N GLU A 417 3.23 4.05 19.27
CA GLU A 417 4.12 3.60 18.19
C GLU A 417 5.56 4.09 18.43
N ASN A 418 5.74 5.38 18.72
CA ASN A 418 7.05 5.97 19.04
C ASN A 418 7.66 5.39 20.33
N PHE A 419 6.84 5.19 21.36
CA PHE A 419 7.29 4.60 22.63
C PHE A 419 7.82 3.18 22.44
N PHE A 420 7.06 2.32 21.76
CA PHE A 420 7.49 0.95 21.47
C PHE A 420 8.72 0.93 20.56
N ARG A 421 8.76 1.80 19.55
CA ARG A 421 9.90 1.91 18.64
C ARG A 421 11.19 2.24 19.39
N ALA A 422 11.15 3.23 20.28
CA ALA A 422 12.28 3.61 21.11
C ALA A 422 12.66 2.48 22.08
N ARG A 423 11.68 1.91 22.80
CA ARG A 423 11.90 0.88 23.83
C ARG A 423 12.53 -0.40 23.27
N PHE A 424 12.16 -0.79 22.06
CA PHE A 424 12.60 -2.03 21.42
C PHE A 424 13.67 -1.82 20.34
N LYS A 425 14.13 -0.58 20.14
CA LYS A 425 15.14 -0.19 19.13
C LYS A 425 14.75 -0.59 17.71
N LEU A 426 13.49 -0.35 17.35
CA LEU A 426 12.91 -0.71 16.04
C LEU A 426 13.20 0.36 14.98
N GLN A 427 14.45 0.78 14.83
CA GLN A 427 14.85 1.77 13.82
C GLN A 427 14.83 1.15 12.42
N GLY A 428 14.41 1.93 11.41
CA GLY A 428 14.33 1.48 10.02
C GLY A 428 13.05 0.71 9.68
N THR A 429 12.11 0.51 10.61
CA THR A 429 10.82 -0.16 10.36
C THR A 429 9.65 0.64 10.92
N PRO A 430 8.48 0.66 10.25
CA PRO A 430 7.26 1.14 10.87
C PRO A 430 6.82 0.15 11.96
N VAL A 431 6.11 0.66 12.97
CA VAL A 431 5.47 -0.15 14.03
C VAL A 431 3.97 -0.05 13.83
N ARG A 432 3.29 -1.20 13.64
CA ARG A 432 1.83 -1.22 13.58
C ARG A 432 1.27 -1.54 14.95
N ILE A 433 0.24 -0.78 15.34
CA ILE A 433 -0.56 -1.10 16.51
C ILE A 433 -1.95 -1.53 16.04
N ASP A 434 -2.43 -2.68 16.49
CA ASP A 434 -3.83 -3.07 16.30
C ASP A 434 -4.55 -3.03 17.64
N PHE A 435 -5.74 -2.43 17.67
CA PHE A 435 -6.51 -2.30 18.90
C PHE A 435 -7.65 -3.28 18.91
N ARG A 436 -7.66 -4.18 19.89
CA ARG A 436 -8.72 -5.16 20.09
C ARG A 436 -9.54 -4.77 21.31
N GLU A 437 -10.84 -4.70 21.11
CA GLU A 437 -11.79 -4.52 22.21
C GLU A 437 -12.25 -5.91 22.65
N SER A 438 -12.16 -6.19 23.96
CA SER A 438 -12.78 -7.40 24.52
C SER A 438 -14.30 -7.31 24.37
N ASP A 439 -14.96 -8.41 24.00
CA ASP A 439 -16.42 -8.48 23.92
C ASP A 439 -17.04 -7.98 25.22
N ASN A 440 -17.94 -6.99 25.10
CA ASN A 440 -18.64 -6.44 26.24
C ASN A 440 -19.78 -7.41 26.62
N PRO A 441 -19.71 -8.10 27.78
CA PRO A 441 -20.74 -9.08 28.19
C PRO A 441 -22.13 -8.46 28.40
N TYR A 442 -22.23 -7.14 28.39
CA TYR A 442 -23.44 -6.36 28.57
C TYR A 442 -23.93 -5.67 27.28
N ALA A 443 -23.28 -5.90 26.14
CA ALA A 443 -23.76 -5.40 24.85
C ALA A 443 -25.18 -5.96 24.59
N GLY A 444 -26.15 -5.07 24.36
CA GLY A 444 -27.56 -5.45 24.14
C GLY A 444 -28.41 -5.59 25.41
N LYS A 445 -27.82 -5.62 26.62
CA LYS A 445 -28.60 -5.58 27.87
C LYS A 445 -28.99 -4.14 28.19
N LYS A 446 -30.28 -3.80 28.12
CA LYS A 446 -30.79 -2.50 28.61
C LYS A 446 -30.40 -2.38 30.08
N ASN A 447 -29.64 -1.35 30.41
CA ASN A 447 -29.33 -1.02 31.80
C ASN A 447 -30.63 -0.60 32.48
N VAL A 448 -31.28 -1.54 33.19
CA VAL A 448 -32.50 -1.26 33.95
C VAL A 448 -32.06 -0.38 35.11
N LEU A 449 -32.39 0.92 35.02
CA LEU A 449 -32.07 1.88 36.06
C LEU A 449 -32.70 1.38 37.36
N THR A 450 -31.93 1.30 38.44
CA THR A 450 -32.49 1.00 39.76
C THR A 450 -33.46 2.10 40.19
N GLU A 451 -34.41 1.81 41.07
CA GLU A 451 -35.39 2.82 41.54
C GLU A 451 -34.72 4.11 42.02
N GLY A 452 -33.57 4.00 42.70
CA GLY A 452 -32.78 5.15 43.13
C GLY A 452 -32.22 5.97 41.97
N GLN A 453 -31.74 5.32 40.90
CA GLN A 453 -31.25 6.00 39.69
C GLN A 453 -32.39 6.64 38.90
N MET A 454 -33.58 6.01 38.85
CA MET A 454 -34.78 6.59 38.26
C MET A 454 -35.22 7.86 39.00
N ARG A 455 -35.26 7.83 40.35
CA ARG A 455 -35.57 8.99 41.18
C ARG A 455 -34.56 10.13 40.97
N LYS A 456 -33.26 9.81 40.90
CA LYS A 456 -32.19 10.81 40.64
C LYS A 456 -32.33 11.45 39.25
N ARG A 457 -32.62 10.65 38.22
CA ARG A 457 -32.85 11.14 36.85
C ARG A 457 -34.10 12.03 36.77
N GLN A 458 -35.20 11.63 37.40
CA GLN A 458 -36.43 12.44 37.46
C GLN A 458 -36.20 13.78 38.18
N ARG A 459 -35.44 13.77 39.28
CA ARG A 459 -35.05 15.00 40.00
C ARG A 459 -34.23 15.94 39.11
N MET A 460 -33.23 15.41 38.41
CA MET A 460 -32.38 16.18 37.50
C MET A 460 -33.17 16.77 36.32
N ILE A 461 -34.13 16.02 35.76
CA ILE A 461 -35.03 16.52 34.71
C ILE A 461 -35.96 17.62 35.23
N ARG A 462 -36.49 17.49 36.45
CA ARG A 462 -37.31 18.53 37.08
C ARG A 462 -36.53 19.81 37.32
N GLU A 463 -35.29 19.72 37.79
CA GLU A 463 -34.40 20.88 38.00
C GLU A 463 -34.03 21.57 36.67
N LEU A 464 -33.73 20.79 35.62
CA LEU A 464 -33.48 21.33 34.27
C LEU A 464 -34.70 22.04 33.68
N LYS A 465 -35.91 21.52 33.90
CA LYS A 465 -37.16 22.19 33.47
C LYS A 465 -37.44 23.46 34.27
N LYS A 466 -37.10 23.49 35.56
CA LYS A 466 -37.20 24.69 36.40
C LYS A 466 -36.21 25.78 36.01
N ARG A 467 -35.02 25.44 35.49
CA ARG A 467 -34.02 26.40 34.98
C ARG A 467 -34.34 26.95 33.58
N LYS A 468 -35.25 26.32 32.84
CA LYS A 468 -35.69 26.73 31.49
C LYS A 468 -36.99 27.54 31.50
N ARG A 469 -37.65 27.64 32.66
CA ARG A 469 -38.70 28.62 32.95
C ARG A 469 -38.07 29.77 33.70
#